data_AF-A0A3N4Q963-F1
#
_entry.id   AF-A0A3N4Q963-F1
#
_cell.length_a   1.000
_cell.length_b   1.000
_cell.length_c   1.000
_cell.angle_alpha   90.00
_cell.angle_beta   90.00
_cell.angle_gamma   90.00
#
_symmetry.space_group_name_H-M   'P 1'
#
loop_
_entity.id
_entity.type
_entity.pdbx_description
1 polymer ?
#
loop_
_entity_poly.entity_id
_entity_poly.type
_entity_poly.pdbx_seq_one_letter_code
_entity_poly.pdbx_strand_id
1 'polypeptide(L)'
;MTPNITSHAMHSIANHAFFTDHAGAYDAADFAADELWDPLQALMHFQVKASPGLPVSAADLQRLQQVKDYLRDSFLSPELSLDLLCRKFGLNEFKLKRGFKQLFGHTVFGYVQELKMKTARRLLAEKKMNVNEVADYLGYSAPNHFSAAFKKMYGHVPSRLMSFAG
;
A
#
# COMPACT_ATOMS: atom_id res chain seq x y z
N MET A 1 -24.83 34.15 -20.70
CA MET A 1 -23.83 33.34 -21.44
C MET A 1 -22.50 33.52 -20.72
N THR A 2 -22.15 32.61 -19.82
CA THR A 2 -20.89 32.63 -19.07
C THR A 2 -19.85 31.78 -19.81
N PRO A 3 -18.65 32.30 -20.10
CA PRO A 3 -17.61 31.49 -20.69
C PRO A 3 -17.04 30.50 -19.65
N ASN A 4 -16.93 29.26 -20.10
CA ASN A 4 -16.43 28.09 -19.42
C ASN A 4 -14.90 28.20 -19.20
N ILE A 5 -14.47 28.63 -18.00
CA ILE A 5 -13.07 28.61 -17.56
C ILE A 5 -12.90 27.57 -16.44
N THR A 6 -13.49 26.37 -16.58
CA THR A 6 -13.40 25.33 -15.53
C THR A 6 -12.44 24.19 -15.85
N SER A 7 -11.73 24.25 -16.98
CA SER A 7 -10.87 23.12 -17.40
C SER A 7 -9.38 23.34 -17.12
N HIS A 8 -8.87 24.57 -17.19
CA HIS A 8 -7.43 24.83 -17.13
C HIS A 8 -6.88 25.11 -15.71
N ALA A 9 -7.67 25.74 -14.83
CA ALA A 9 -7.24 26.02 -13.46
C ALA A 9 -7.23 24.77 -12.55
N MET A 10 -8.11 23.80 -12.82
CA MET A 10 -8.17 22.52 -12.09
C MET A 10 -7.02 21.57 -12.45
N HIS A 11 -6.36 21.74 -13.60
CA HIS A 11 -5.16 20.96 -13.99
C HIS A 11 -3.85 21.54 -13.42
N SER A 12 -3.83 22.80 -12.97
CA SER A 12 -2.61 23.45 -12.48
C SER A 12 -2.31 23.16 -10.99
N ILE A 13 -3.33 22.85 -10.19
CA ILE A 13 -3.16 22.58 -8.74
C ILE A 13 -2.61 21.16 -8.48
N ALA A 14 -2.75 20.22 -9.42
CA ALA A 14 -2.31 18.84 -9.24
C ALA A 14 -0.80 18.60 -9.44
N ASN A 15 -0.02 19.59 -9.92
CA ASN A 15 1.39 19.39 -10.29
C ASN A 15 2.41 20.30 -9.59
N HIS A 16 2.02 21.20 -8.69
CA HIS A 16 2.97 22.11 -8.03
C HIS A 16 3.77 21.47 -6.85
N ALA A 17 3.67 20.15 -6.67
CA ALA A 17 4.58 19.40 -5.79
C ALA A 17 5.73 18.71 -6.54
N PHE A 18 5.86 18.93 -7.86
CA PHE A 18 6.78 18.16 -8.70
C PHE A 18 7.35 18.94 -9.88
N PHE A 19 7.85 20.17 -9.72
CA PHE A 19 8.92 20.75 -10.54
C PHE A 19 9.21 22.19 -10.08
N THR A 20 10.41 22.45 -9.57
CA THR A 20 11.08 23.76 -9.68
C THR A 20 12.59 23.52 -9.56
N ASP A 21 13.15 22.96 -10.62
CA ASP A 21 14.46 23.40 -11.09
C ASP A 21 14.19 24.07 -12.46
N HIS A 22 14.83 25.22 -12.70
CA HIS A 22 14.64 26.16 -13.84
C HIS A 22 13.51 27.20 -13.68
N ALA A 23 13.85 28.26 -12.94
CA ALA A 23 13.15 29.54 -12.96
C ALA A 23 13.35 30.25 -14.32
N GLY A 24 12.28 30.33 -15.11
CA GLY A 24 12.08 31.36 -16.13
C GLY A 24 11.14 32.42 -15.56
N ALA A 25 11.51 33.69 -15.69
CA ALA A 25 10.88 34.83 -15.07
C ALA A 25 9.36 34.91 -15.30
N TYR A 26 8.59 34.89 -14.20
CA TYR A 26 7.22 35.39 -14.17
C TYR A 26 7.22 36.62 -13.25
N ASP A 27 6.91 37.77 -13.82
CA ASP A 27 6.98 39.06 -13.15
C ASP A 27 5.84 39.17 -12.12
N ALA A 28 6.21 39.38 -10.86
CA ALA A 28 5.30 39.29 -9.70
C ALA A 28 4.41 40.54 -9.51
N ALA A 29 4.34 41.43 -10.51
CA ALA A 29 3.69 42.74 -10.38
C ALA A 29 2.25 42.82 -10.91
N ASP A 30 1.76 41.82 -11.65
CA ASP A 30 0.46 41.90 -12.34
C ASP A 30 -0.75 41.36 -11.55
N PHE A 31 -0.57 40.94 -10.30
CA PHE A 31 -1.67 40.43 -9.46
C PHE A 31 -1.81 41.19 -8.14
N ALA A 32 -2.15 42.47 -8.23
CA ALA A 32 -2.61 43.24 -7.07
C ALA A 32 -4.03 43.78 -7.31
N ALA A 33 -4.93 43.43 -6.39
CA ALA A 33 -6.37 43.72 -6.29
C ALA A 33 -7.24 42.93 -7.29
N ASP A 34 -7.87 41.80 -6.95
CA ASP A 34 -8.98 41.77 -5.99
C ASP A 34 -9.33 40.35 -5.48
N GLU A 35 -8.49 39.34 -5.73
CA GLU A 35 -8.68 37.98 -5.19
C GLU A 35 -7.36 37.43 -4.70
N LEU A 36 -6.97 37.85 -3.49
CA LEU A 36 -5.86 37.26 -2.76
C LEU A 36 -6.29 35.83 -2.36
N TRP A 37 -5.90 34.83 -3.15
CA TRP A 37 -5.90 33.44 -2.70
C TRP A 37 -4.96 33.38 -1.50
N ASP A 38 -5.49 33.57 -0.29
CA ASP A 38 -4.74 33.40 0.95
C ASP A 38 -4.66 31.89 1.24
N PRO A 39 -3.51 31.23 0.96
CA PRO A 39 -3.38 29.80 1.17
C PRO A 39 -3.48 29.43 2.65
N LEU A 40 -3.23 30.35 3.58
CA LEU A 40 -3.37 30.12 5.01
C LEU A 40 -4.85 30.10 5.43
N GLN A 41 -5.68 31.00 4.90
CA GLN A 41 -7.14 30.92 5.09
C GLN A 41 -7.73 29.65 4.49
N ALA A 42 -7.29 29.27 3.28
CA ALA A 42 -7.69 28.02 2.66
C ALA A 42 -7.30 26.80 3.53
N LEU A 43 -6.11 26.79 4.13
CA LEU A 43 -5.66 25.74 5.06
C LEU A 43 -6.43 25.75 6.39
N MET A 44 -6.80 26.92 6.91
CA MET A 44 -7.58 27.04 8.15
C MET A 44 -9.04 26.60 7.98
N HIS A 45 -9.62 26.81 6.79
CA HIS A 45 -10.95 26.33 6.43
C HIS A 45 -10.95 24.89 5.87
N PHE A 46 -9.80 24.38 5.42
CA PHE A 46 -9.60 22.98 5.08
C PHE A 46 -9.52 22.15 6.36
N GLN A 47 -10.66 22.01 7.04
CA GLN A 47 -10.83 20.90 7.95
C GLN A 47 -10.65 19.62 7.16
N VAL A 48 -9.48 18.98 7.33
CA VAL A 48 -9.33 17.56 7.06
C VAL A 48 -10.34 16.86 7.96
N LYS A 49 -11.56 16.64 7.45
CA LYS A 49 -12.46 15.65 8.02
C LYS A 49 -11.74 14.32 7.85
N ALA A 50 -10.95 13.95 8.84
CA ALA A 50 -10.73 12.55 9.13
C ALA A 50 -12.13 12.00 9.43
N SER A 51 -12.85 11.57 8.38
CA SER A 51 -14.14 10.93 8.53
C SER A 51 -13.90 9.79 9.50
N PRO A 52 -14.43 9.85 10.75
CA PRO A 52 -14.25 8.79 11.70
C PRO A 52 -14.79 7.57 10.99
N GLY A 53 -13.91 6.61 10.71
CA GLY A 53 -14.35 5.39 10.07
C GLY A 53 -15.43 4.78 10.90
N LEU A 54 -16.50 4.33 10.25
CA LEU A 54 -17.56 3.60 10.93
C LEU A 54 -16.88 2.61 11.89
N PRO A 55 -17.17 2.67 13.21
CA PRO A 55 -16.52 1.82 14.19
C PRO A 55 -16.61 0.36 13.73
N VAL A 56 -15.49 -0.35 13.73
CA VAL A 56 -15.50 -1.78 13.39
C VAL A 56 -16.27 -2.49 14.50
N SER A 57 -17.40 -3.12 14.15
CA SER A 57 -18.23 -3.82 15.12
C SER A 57 -17.46 -4.98 15.76
N ALA A 58 -17.82 -5.37 16.99
CA ALA A 58 -17.18 -6.52 17.66
C ALA A 58 -17.24 -7.80 16.81
N ALA A 59 -18.35 -8.03 16.10
CA ALA A 59 -18.49 -9.15 15.19
C ALA A 59 -17.54 -9.04 13.98
N ASP A 60 -17.36 -7.84 13.42
CA ASP A 60 -16.41 -7.62 12.33
C ASP A 60 -14.95 -7.77 12.79
N LEU A 61 -14.62 -7.36 14.03
CA LEU A 61 -13.30 -7.60 14.63
C LEU A 61 -13.00 -9.11 14.73
N GLN A 62 -13.96 -9.90 15.20
CA GLN A 62 -13.82 -11.35 15.27
C GLN A 62 -13.62 -11.96 13.88
N ARG A 63 -14.40 -11.53 12.87
CA ARG A 63 -14.23 -11.99 11.48
C ARG A 63 -12.87 -11.62 10.90
N LEU A 64 -12.38 -10.41 11.17
CA LEU A 64 -11.06 -9.97 10.71
C LEU A 64 -9.93 -10.78 11.37
N GLN A 65 -10.10 -11.17 12.64
CA GLN A 65 -9.18 -12.08 13.30
C GLN A 65 -9.21 -13.48 12.65
N GLN A 66 -10.40 -14.03 12.37
CA GLN A 66 -10.55 -15.29 11.64
C GLN A 66 -9.92 -15.25 10.24
N VAL A 67 -10.06 -14.12 9.53
CA VAL A 67 -9.38 -13.89 8.25
C VAL A 67 -7.87 -13.98 8.44
N LYS A 68 -7.30 -13.29 9.44
CA LYS A 68 -5.85 -13.31 9.70
C LYS A 68 -5.33 -14.71 9.99
N ASP A 69 -6.07 -15.49 10.77
CA ASP A 69 -5.68 -16.87 11.10
C ASP A 69 -5.78 -17.77 9.87
N TYR A 70 -6.85 -17.66 9.07
CA TYR A 70 -6.96 -18.36 7.79
C TYR A 70 -5.81 -18.02 6.82
N LEU A 71 -5.42 -16.74 6.75
CA LEU A 71 -4.28 -16.33 5.93
C LEU A 71 -2.98 -16.99 6.39
N ARG A 72 -2.76 -17.17 7.70
CA ARG A 72 -1.56 -17.83 8.22
C ARG A 72 -1.43 -19.26 7.74
N ASP A 73 -2.56 -19.95 7.60
CA ASP A 73 -2.59 -21.35 7.19
C ASP A 73 -2.64 -21.53 5.67
N SER A 74 -3.18 -20.53 4.95
CA SER A 74 -3.52 -20.65 3.52
C SER A 74 -2.82 -19.64 2.61
N PHE A 75 -1.78 -18.92 3.07
CA PHE A 75 -1.12 -17.86 2.30
C PHE A 75 -0.43 -18.31 1.00
N LEU A 76 -0.22 -19.62 0.83
CA LEU A 76 0.31 -20.23 -0.40
C LEU A 76 -0.78 -20.74 -1.35
N SER A 77 -2.05 -20.67 -0.96
CA SER A 77 -3.15 -21.12 -1.81
C SER A 77 -3.26 -20.26 -3.07
N PRO A 78 -3.29 -20.84 -4.27
CA PRO A 78 -3.48 -20.10 -5.51
C PRO A 78 -4.89 -19.51 -5.65
N GLU A 79 -5.87 -20.04 -4.93
CA GLU A 79 -7.27 -19.57 -4.94
C GLU A 79 -7.51 -18.36 -4.03
N LEU A 80 -6.48 -17.94 -3.26
CA LEU A 80 -6.61 -16.88 -2.28
C LEU A 80 -6.94 -15.53 -2.96
N SER A 81 -8.16 -15.06 -2.74
CA SER A 81 -8.66 -13.79 -3.28
C SER A 81 -9.49 -13.03 -2.24
N LEU A 82 -9.68 -11.73 -2.46
CA LEU A 82 -10.55 -10.93 -1.59
C LEU A 82 -12.00 -11.38 -1.65
N ASP A 83 -12.48 -11.78 -2.84
CA ASP A 83 -13.84 -12.31 -3.02
C ASP A 83 -14.06 -13.59 -2.20
N LEU A 84 -13.09 -14.53 -2.25
CA LEU A 84 -13.12 -15.73 -1.40
C LEU A 84 -13.21 -15.37 0.08
N LEU A 85 -12.37 -14.45 0.56
CA LEU A 85 -12.38 -14.04 1.97
C LEU A 85 -13.70 -13.35 2.35
N CYS A 86 -14.23 -12.49 1.48
CA CYS A 86 -15.51 -11.81 1.70
C CYS A 86 -16.66 -12.82 1.86
N ARG A 87 -16.76 -13.77 0.92
CA ARG A 87 -17.79 -14.82 0.95
C ARG A 87 -17.63 -15.75 2.15
N LYS A 88 -16.40 -16.17 2.45
CA LYS A 88 -16.11 -17.13 3.52
C LYS A 88 -16.39 -16.58 4.92
N PHE A 89 -16.12 -15.29 5.16
CA PHE A 89 -16.21 -14.69 6.48
C PHE A 89 -17.40 -13.72 6.65
N GLY A 90 -18.22 -13.55 5.61
CA GLY A 90 -19.39 -12.67 5.66
C GLY A 90 -19.01 -11.19 5.80
N LEU A 91 -17.92 -10.77 5.15
CA LEU A 91 -17.48 -9.37 5.09
C LEU A 91 -17.68 -8.85 3.67
N ASN A 92 -18.02 -7.57 3.54
CA ASN A 92 -17.84 -6.91 2.25
C ASN A 92 -16.39 -6.46 2.08
N GLU A 93 -16.00 -6.20 0.84
CA GLU A 93 -14.61 -5.88 0.50
C GLU A 93 -14.11 -4.59 1.16
N PHE A 94 -14.97 -3.60 1.33
CA PHE A 94 -14.63 -2.35 2.01
C PHE A 94 -14.26 -2.60 3.48
N LYS A 95 -15.11 -3.33 4.22
CA LYS A 95 -14.87 -3.70 5.62
C LYS A 95 -13.62 -4.56 5.76
N LEU A 96 -13.41 -5.51 4.85
CA LEU A 96 -12.21 -6.34 4.83
C LEU A 96 -10.96 -5.49 4.66
N LYS A 97 -10.83 -4.72 3.57
CA LYS A 97 -9.62 -3.93 3.29
C LYS A 97 -9.35 -2.91 4.39
N ARG A 98 -10.37 -2.14 4.76
CA ARG A 98 -10.24 -1.05 5.74
C ARG A 98 -9.98 -1.60 7.13
N GLY A 99 -10.83 -2.53 7.58
CA GLY A 99 -10.75 -3.10 8.92
C GLY A 99 -9.46 -3.88 9.14
N PHE A 100 -9.03 -4.67 8.15
CA PHE A 100 -7.77 -5.41 8.24
C PHE A 100 -6.56 -4.46 8.36
N LYS A 101 -6.53 -3.37 7.57
CA LYS A 101 -5.47 -2.36 7.67
C LYS A 101 -5.50 -1.60 8.99
N GLN A 102 -6.68 -1.25 9.50
CA GLN A 102 -6.82 -0.56 10.78
C GLN A 102 -6.41 -1.45 11.95
N LEU A 103 -6.79 -2.72 11.93
CA LEU A 103 -6.55 -3.64 13.04
C LEU A 103 -5.13 -4.20 13.06
N PHE A 104 -4.52 -4.42 11.89
CA PHE A 104 -3.22 -5.10 11.79
C PHE A 104 -2.10 -4.25 11.16
N GLY A 105 -2.37 -3.02 10.73
CA GLY A 105 -1.38 -2.13 10.12
C GLY A 105 -0.96 -2.50 8.70
N HIS A 106 -1.53 -3.57 8.14
CA HIS A 106 -1.17 -4.09 6.81
C HIS A 106 -2.39 -4.24 5.93
N THR A 107 -2.22 -4.17 4.61
CA THR A 107 -3.26 -4.67 3.69
C THR A 107 -3.29 -6.20 3.76
N VAL A 108 -4.41 -6.82 3.36
CA VAL A 108 -4.56 -8.29 3.30
C VAL A 108 -3.40 -8.93 2.54
N PHE A 109 -3.15 -8.47 1.30
CA PHE A 109 -2.03 -9.00 0.50
C PHE A 109 -0.65 -8.54 0.99
N GLY A 110 -0.57 -7.41 1.69
CA GLY A 110 0.66 -7.00 2.39
C GLY A 110 1.04 -8.00 3.48
N TYR A 111 0.06 -8.48 4.25
CA TYR A 111 0.27 -9.51 5.26
C TYR A 111 0.64 -10.87 4.64
N VAL A 112 -0.02 -11.28 3.54
CA VAL A 112 0.37 -12.47 2.77
C VAL A 112 1.82 -12.37 2.29
N GLN A 113 2.20 -11.22 1.75
CA GLN A 113 3.57 -10.96 1.30
C GLN A 113 4.57 -11.06 2.47
N GLU A 114 4.23 -10.54 3.64
CA GLU A 114 5.02 -10.68 4.85
C GLU A 114 5.21 -12.13 5.27
N LEU A 115 4.13 -12.94 5.27
CA LEU A 115 4.19 -14.37 5.57
C LEU A 115 5.10 -15.12 4.58
N LYS A 116 5.00 -14.82 3.28
CA LYS A 116 5.88 -15.40 2.25
C LYS A 116 7.34 -15.07 2.51
N MET A 117 7.67 -13.81 2.78
CA MET A 117 9.06 -13.39 3.00
C MET A 117 9.66 -13.91 4.31
N LYS A 118 8.88 -13.98 5.39
CA LYS A 118 9.29 -14.62 6.64
C LYS A 118 9.59 -16.11 6.42
N THR A 119 8.73 -16.80 5.67
CA THR A 119 8.93 -18.19 5.30
C THR A 119 10.19 -18.36 4.44
N ALA A 120 10.39 -17.48 3.45
CA ALA A 120 11.58 -17.46 2.62
C ALA A 120 12.86 -17.37 3.45
N ARG A 121 12.93 -16.37 4.34
CA ARG A 121 14.09 -16.15 5.21
C ARG A 121 14.41 -17.38 6.04
N ARG A 122 13.40 -18.03 6.61
CA ARG A 122 13.57 -19.28 7.38
C ARG A 122 14.15 -20.40 6.51
N LEU A 123 13.56 -20.67 5.35
CA LEU A 123 13.98 -21.76 4.46
C LEU A 123 15.42 -21.57 3.94
N LEU A 124 15.77 -20.33 3.59
CA LEU A 124 17.13 -19.98 3.14
C LEU A 124 18.15 -20.10 4.28
N ALA A 125 17.80 -19.65 5.50
CA ALA A 125 18.68 -19.73 6.66
C ALA A 125 18.91 -21.17 7.13
N GLU A 126 17.89 -22.02 7.03
CA GLU A 126 17.99 -23.46 7.37
C GLU A 126 18.72 -24.28 6.29
N LYS A 127 19.16 -23.65 5.18
CA LYS A 127 19.80 -24.31 4.02
C LYS A 127 18.98 -25.48 3.45
N LYS A 128 17.65 -25.43 3.60
CA LYS A 128 16.74 -26.48 3.09
C LYS A 128 16.50 -26.37 1.59
N MET A 129 16.61 -25.17 1.04
CA MET A 129 16.26 -24.86 -0.35
C MET A 129 17.15 -23.72 -0.89
N ASN A 130 17.46 -23.76 -2.17
CA ASN A 130 18.14 -22.67 -2.89
C ASN A 130 17.16 -21.53 -3.23
N VAL A 131 17.68 -20.41 -3.76
CA VAL A 131 16.87 -19.20 -4.05
C VAL A 131 15.74 -19.48 -5.05
N ASN A 132 15.99 -20.30 -6.08
CA ASN A 132 15.00 -20.63 -7.10
C ASN A 132 13.92 -21.55 -6.52
N GLU A 133 14.33 -22.59 -5.79
CA GLU A 133 13.41 -23.51 -5.12
C GLU A 133 12.48 -22.78 -4.14
N VAL A 134 13.01 -21.81 -3.38
CA VAL A 134 12.19 -20.98 -2.47
C VAL A 134 11.23 -20.08 -3.24
N ALA A 135 11.65 -19.51 -4.38
CA ALA A 135 10.78 -18.70 -5.22
C ALA A 135 9.59 -19.54 -5.74
N ASP A 136 9.87 -20.73 -6.26
CA ASP A 136 8.88 -21.66 -6.79
C ASP A 136 7.92 -22.13 -5.68
N TYR A 137 8.46 -22.52 -4.52
CA TYR A 137 7.67 -22.92 -3.36
C TYR A 137 6.70 -21.85 -2.86
N LEU A 138 7.11 -20.58 -2.95
CA LEU A 138 6.28 -19.43 -2.53
C LEU A 138 5.32 -18.95 -3.64
N GLY A 139 5.29 -19.64 -4.79
CA GLY A 139 4.41 -19.36 -5.91
C GLY A 139 4.83 -18.15 -6.74
N TYR A 140 6.12 -17.84 -6.84
CA TYR A 140 6.64 -16.84 -7.77
C TYR A 140 6.96 -17.49 -9.11
N SER A 141 6.33 -17.02 -10.19
CA SER A 141 6.64 -17.48 -11.56
C SER A 141 8.02 -17.03 -12.05
N ALA A 142 8.58 -15.96 -11.47
CA ALA A 142 9.90 -15.45 -11.82
C ALA A 142 10.73 -15.19 -10.56
N PRO A 143 11.91 -15.82 -10.39
CA PRO A 143 12.81 -15.61 -9.25
C PRO A 143 13.26 -14.16 -9.06
N ASN A 144 13.27 -13.36 -10.13
CA ASN A 144 13.58 -11.93 -10.07
C ASN A 144 12.54 -11.14 -9.25
N HIS A 145 11.25 -11.46 -9.39
CA HIS A 145 10.20 -10.81 -8.61
C HIS A 145 10.28 -11.17 -7.13
N PHE A 146 10.56 -12.44 -6.83
CA PHE A 146 10.85 -12.89 -5.48
C PHE A 146 12.04 -12.12 -4.88
N SER A 147 13.16 -12.06 -5.60
CA SER A 147 14.38 -11.40 -5.14
C SER A 147 14.18 -9.91 -4.88
N ALA A 148 13.43 -9.22 -5.75
CA ALA A 148 13.07 -7.82 -5.56
C ALA A 148 12.19 -7.60 -4.32
N ALA A 149 11.18 -8.46 -4.13
CA ALA A 149 10.31 -8.39 -2.96
C ALA A 149 11.07 -8.68 -1.65
N PHE A 150 11.98 -9.65 -1.67
CA PHE A 150 12.84 -9.98 -0.54
C PHE A 150 13.77 -8.82 -0.18
N LYS A 151 14.43 -8.23 -1.19
CA LYS A 151 15.28 -7.04 -1.01
C LYS A 151 14.50 -5.85 -0.47
N LYS A 152 13.26 -5.63 -0.94
CA LYS A 152 12.40 -4.56 -0.44
C LYS A 152 12.08 -4.74 1.06
N MET A 153 11.94 -5.98 1.53
CA MET A 153 11.61 -6.25 2.94
C MET A 153 12.83 -6.25 3.87
N TYR A 154 13.96 -6.79 3.41
CA TYR A 154 15.13 -7.02 4.27
C TYR A 154 16.35 -6.15 3.92
N GLY A 155 16.28 -5.30 2.91
CA GLY A 155 17.37 -4.40 2.49
C GLY A 155 18.48 -5.09 1.68
N HIS A 156 18.45 -6.41 1.53
CA HIS A 156 19.46 -7.18 0.80
C HIS A 156 18.85 -8.34 0.00
N VAL A 157 19.57 -8.84 -1.00
CA VAL A 157 19.12 -9.97 -1.83
C VAL A 157 19.17 -11.31 -1.08
N PRO A 158 18.32 -12.30 -1.45
CA PRO A 158 18.26 -13.62 -0.81
C PRO A 158 19.62 -14.34 -0.74
N SER A 159 20.42 -14.26 -1.81
CA SER A 159 21.72 -14.95 -1.92
C SER A 159 22.72 -14.56 -0.84
N ARG A 160 22.58 -13.35 -0.27
CA ARG A 160 23.42 -12.89 0.85
C ARG A 160 23.28 -13.78 2.08
N LEU A 161 22.10 -14.34 2.35
CA LEU A 161 21.91 -15.26 3.49
C LEU A 161 22.61 -16.60 3.27
N MET A 162 22.86 -16.98 2.02
CA MET A 162 23.57 -18.22 1.69
C MET A 162 25.09 -18.06 1.76
N SER A 163 25.61 -16.85 1.52
CA SER A 163 27.06 -16.60 1.48
C SER A 163 27.73 -16.41 2.85
N PHE A 164 26.99 -16.02 3.90
CA PHE A 164 27.56 -15.69 5.21
C PHE A 164 27.86 -16.89 6.14
N ALA A 165 27.73 -18.12 5.64
CA ALA A 165 27.93 -19.34 6.44
C ALA A 165 28.97 -20.27 5.77
N GLY A 166 30.12 -19.70 5.43
CA GLY A 166 31.35 -20.39 5.01
C GLY A 166 32.46 -20.17 6.02
#